data_AF-S9PGI2-F1
#
_entry.id   AF-S9PGI2-F1
#
_cell.length_a   1.000
_cell.length_b   1.000
_cell.length_c   1.000
_cell.angle_alpha   90.00
_cell.angle_beta   90.00
_cell.angle_gamma   90.00
#
_symmetry.space_group_name_H-M   'P 1'
#
loop_
_entity.id
_entity.type
_entity.pdbx_description
1 polymer ?
#
loop_
_entity_poly.entity_id
_entity_poly.type
_entity_poly.pdbx_seq_one_letter_code
_entity_poly.pdbx_strand_id
1 'polypeptide(L)'
;MRGLSGDFSTMPLKDLVAYLGSRRVSGTLRVTRAGVRKLILLREGQVLSASSNQTREYLGQFLIHMGHLNAEQFAQAHAQQSEANVPLGQILVLLGWVSEVTVRSTLQLKFRETLLDMFRWEEGEFSFDAGAVPQFEGVEAGVELMDIHREGEFRETAWQSLRAAFPSGSAYLEVDESRLPELPRAGSLDATLVERVREGLSIDELVKTLHTSDFLVYQRLYALYRREAIRVVNAPPPGRVRPVASPELEEKVKDLEVGVVGDESQTLELIQAAQSHLENGNFWDGEALARRAHEQAPTPETEALLNSASAALLGLLRRRMLDTPQVPSLRVTAAQLKTTRLTTPERYLLSRIDGKRDVGTILGMSPLGELDALKYFQSFVDTGLVQLKPR
;
A
#
# COMPACT_ATOMS: atom_id res chain seq x y z
N MET A 1 -18.70 14.47 -2.87
CA MET A 1 -19.04 13.05 -3.16
C MET A 1 -18.43 12.21 -2.05
N ARG A 2 -19.23 11.29 -1.47
CA ARG A 2 -18.79 10.36 -0.42
C ARG A 2 -18.21 9.12 -1.10
N GLY A 3 -16.89 9.02 -1.20
CA GLY A 3 -16.17 7.85 -1.73
C GLY A 3 -16.46 7.48 -3.19
N LEU A 4 -15.56 6.74 -3.83
CA LEU A 4 -15.81 6.02 -5.09
C LEU A 4 -15.14 4.65 -4.96
N SER A 5 -15.87 3.56 -5.19
CA SER A 5 -15.31 2.20 -5.11
C SER A 5 -15.85 1.36 -6.26
N GLY A 6 -15.07 0.37 -6.68
CA GLY A 6 -15.43 -0.53 -7.76
C GLY A 6 -14.28 -1.48 -8.08
N ASP A 7 -14.36 -2.08 -9.25
CA ASP A 7 -13.38 -3.05 -9.76
C ASP A 7 -12.89 -2.64 -11.15
N PHE A 8 -11.73 -3.17 -11.56
CA PHE A 8 -11.13 -2.84 -12.85
C PHE A 8 -11.80 -3.51 -14.06
N SER A 9 -12.66 -4.50 -13.84
CA SER A 9 -13.44 -5.11 -14.92
C SER A 9 -14.58 -4.18 -15.37
N THR A 10 -15.11 -3.36 -14.46
CA THR A 10 -16.17 -2.39 -14.73
C THR A 10 -15.65 -0.99 -15.04
N MET A 11 -14.59 -0.55 -14.35
CA MET A 11 -13.93 0.72 -14.59
C MET A 11 -12.41 0.51 -14.62
N PRO A 12 -11.82 0.31 -15.82
CA PRO A 12 -10.38 0.16 -15.95
C PRO A 12 -9.62 1.31 -15.29
N LEU A 13 -8.47 1.01 -14.68
CA LEU A 13 -7.74 2.01 -13.90
C LEU A 13 -7.37 3.26 -14.71
N LYS A 14 -7.04 3.10 -15.99
CA LYS A 14 -6.78 4.23 -16.89
C LYS A 14 -7.95 5.23 -16.91
N ASP A 15 -9.18 4.73 -16.97
CA ASP A 15 -10.40 5.55 -17.04
C ASP A 15 -10.69 6.18 -15.66
N LEU A 16 -10.43 5.43 -14.58
CA LEU A 16 -10.47 5.98 -13.21
C LEU A 16 -9.48 7.13 -13.04
N VAL A 17 -8.24 6.96 -13.50
CA VAL A 17 -7.21 8.02 -13.42
C VAL A 17 -7.59 9.24 -14.26
N ALA A 18 -8.13 9.04 -15.46
CA ALA A 18 -8.65 10.14 -16.27
C ALA A 18 -9.79 10.90 -15.56
N TYR A 19 -10.71 10.16 -14.93
CA TYR A 19 -11.82 10.74 -14.18
C TYR A 19 -11.36 11.54 -12.96
N LEU A 20 -10.47 10.97 -12.13
CA LEU A 20 -9.93 11.62 -10.93
C LEU A 20 -9.07 12.83 -11.31
N GLY A 21 -8.23 12.71 -12.33
CA GLY A 21 -7.37 13.78 -12.84
C GLY A 21 -8.17 14.95 -13.41
N SER A 22 -9.17 14.68 -14.26
CA SER A 22 -10.01 15.72 -14.89
C SER A 22 -10.80 16.53 -13.87
N ARG A 23 -11.18 15.91 -12.74
CA ARG A 23 -11.88 16.59 -11.64
C ARG A 23 -10.95 17.24 -10.62
N ARG A 24 -9.63 17.14 -10.81
CA ARG A 24 -8.60 17.63 -9.88
C ARG A 24 -8.89 17.24 -8.42
N VAL A 25 -9.29 15.99 -8.20
CA VAL A 25 -9.70 15.53 -6.87
C VAL A 25 -8.50 15.49 -5.91
N SER A 26 -8.82 15.62 -4.61
CA SER A 26 -7.90 15.31 -3.52
C SER A 26 -8.44 14.17 -2.68
N GLY A 27 -7.57 13.26 -2.25
CA GLY A 27 -7.94 12.09 -1.47
C GLY A 27 -6.94 10.94 -1.60
N THR A 28 -7.37 9.76 -1.16
CA THR A 28 -6.55 8.55 -1.15
C THR A 28 -7.18 7.50 -2.05
N LEU A 29 -6.44 7.02 -3.05
CA LEU A 29 -6.81 5.90 -3.89
C LEU A 29 -6.11 4.63 -3.38
N ARG A 30 -6.89 3.62 -3.03
CA ARG A 30 -6.42 2.29 -2.63
C ARG A 30 -6.75 1.31 -3.75
N VAL A 31 -5.81 0.44 -4.06
CA VAL A 31 -5.91 -0.54 -5.14
C VAL A 31 -5.39 -1.89 -4.67
N THR A 32 -6.11 -2.96 -4.99
CA THR A 32 -5.75 -4.34 -4.62
C THR A 32 -5.93 -5.30 -5.81
N ARG A 33 -5.00 -6.25 -5.97
CA ARG A 33 -5.10 -7.36 -6.94
C ARG A 33 -4.22 -8.52 -6.50
N ALA A 34 -4.80 -9.71 -6.32
CA ALA A 34 -4.04 -10.96 -6.09
C ALA A 34 -2.93 -10.82 -5.02
N GLY A 35 -3.24 -10.18 -3.89
CA GLY A 35 -2.28 -9.93 -2.80
C GLY A 35 -1.38 -8.70 -2.98
N VAL A 36 -1.27 -8.14 -4.20
CA VAL A 36 -0.62 -6.84 -4.42
C VAL A 36 -1.54 -5.72 -3.95
N ARG A 37 -0.99 -4.77 -3.20
CA ARG A 37 -1.71 -3.62 -2.64
C ARG A 37 -0.93 -2.35 -2.92
N LYS A 38 -1.65 -1.30 -3.31
CA LYS A 38 -1.10 0.00 -3.64
C LYS A 38 -1.96 1.11 -3.05
N LEU A 39 -1.31 2.17 -2.56
CA LEU A 39 -1.96 3.35 -1.97
C LEU A 39 -1.38 4.61 -2.59
N ILE A 40 -2.25 5.43 -3.19
CA ILE A 40 -1.87 6.61 -3.95
C ILE A 40 -2.53 7.82 -3.29
N LEU A 41 -1.70 8.81 -2.91
CA LEU A 41 -2.18 10.08 -2.36
C LEU A 41 -2.29 11.11 -3.46
N LEU A 42 -3.49 11.71 -3.57
CA LEU A 42 -3.83 12.67 -4.62
C LEU A 42 -4.13 14.04 -4.03
N ARG A 43 -3.51 15.10 -4.56
CA ARG A 43 -3.85 16.48 -4.21
C ARG A 43 -4.05 17.27 -5.49
N GLU A 44 -5.24 17.82 -5.65
CA GLU A 44 -5.62 18.67 -6.78
C GLU A 44 -5.30 18.05 -8.16
N GLY A 45 -5.50 16.73 -8.31
CA GLY A 45 -5.18 16.01 -9.54
C GLY A 45 -3.72 15.60 -9.73
N GLN A 46 -2.86 15.83 -8.74
CA GLN A 46 -1.47 15.39 -8.73
C GLN A 46 -1.28 14.19 -7.79
N VAL A 47 -0.41 13.25 -8.19
CA VAL A 47 0.11 12.20 -7.33
C VAL A 47 1.23 12.79 -6.47
N LEU A 48 1.07 12.74 -5.14
CA LEU A 48 2.08 13.17 -4.16
C LEU A 48 2.81 12.00 -3.53
N SER A 49 2.19 10.83 -3.51
CA SER A 49 2.79 9.61 -2.99
C SER A 49 2.16 8.41 -3.67
N ALA A 50 2.96 7.38 -3.89
CA ALA A 50 2.52 6.06 -4.31
C ALA A 50 3.27 5.03 -3.47
N SER A 51 2.54 4.23 -2.68
CA SER A 51 3.05 3.11 -1.91
C SER A 51 2.61 1.79 -2.54
N SER A 52 3.43 0.75 -2.41
CA SER A 52 3.13 -0.62 -2.83
C SER A 52 3.75 -1.59 -1.84
N ASN A 53 3.22 -2.81 -1.72
CA ASN A 53 3.86 -3.91 -0.99
C ASN A 53 4.83 -4.74 -1.85
N GLN A 54 5.18 -4.27 -3.05
CA GLN A 54 6.18 -4.92 -3.90
C GLN A 54 7.53 -4.23 -3.74
N THR A 55 8.56 -4.97 -3.30
CA THR A 55 9.91 -4.46 -3.05
C THR A 55 10.52 -3.73 -4.24
N ARG A 56 10.31 -4.25 -5.46
CA ARG A 56 10.80 -3.63 -6.72
C ARG A 56 10.28 -2.20 -6.94
N GLU A 57 9.20 -1.81 -6.27
CA GLU A 57 8.61 -0.47 -6.40
C GLU A 57 9.11 0.51 -5.33
N TYR A 58 10.07 0.14 -4.47
CA TYR A 58 10.58 1.00 -3.41
C TYR A 58 11.58 2.04 -3.92
N LEU A 59 11.59 3.22 -3.29
CA LEU A 59 12.48 4.33 -3.66
C LEU A 59 13.96 3.87 -3.70
N GLY A 60 14.40 3.10 -2.71
CA GLY A 60 15.76 2.58 -2.65
C GLY A 60 16.15 1.75 -3.87
N GLN A 61 15.25 0.90 -4.36
CA GLN A 61 15.50 0.08 -5.55
C GLN A 61 15.68 0.96 -6.79
N PHE A 62 14.84 1.98 -6.98
CA PHE A 62 15.05 2.93 -8.08
C PHE A 62 16.39 3.65 -7.99
N LEU A 63 16.80 4.09 -6.80
CA LEU A 63 18.09 4.76 -6.61
C LEU A 63 19.29 3.83 -6.86
N ILE A 64 19.18 2.55 -6.46
CA ILE A 64 20.19 1.54 -6.75
C ILE A 64 20.31 1.28 -8.25
N HIS A 65 19.19 1.06 -8.94
CA HIS A 65 19.19 0.82 -10.38
C HIS A 65 19.75 1.99 -11.19
N MET A 66 19.54 3.23 -10.72
CA MET A 66 20.09 4.42 -11.35
C MET A 66 21.55 4.72 -10.96
N GLY A 67 22.15 3.90 -10.08
CA GLY A 67 23.53 4.06 -9.62
C GLY A 67 23.74 5.22 -8.65
N HIS A 68 22.67 5.74 -8.04
CA HIS A 68 22.73 6.81 -7.05
C HIS A 68 22.95 6.29 -5.62
N LEU A 69 22.68 5.01 -5.40
CA LEU A 69 22.79 4.36 -4.10
C LEU A 69 23.36 2.95 -4.30
N ASN A 70 24.23 2.48 -3.41
CA ASN A 70 24.65 1.07 -3.41
C ASN A 70 23.92 0.27 -2.30
N ALA A 71 24.07 -1.05 -2.30
CA ALA A 71 23.39 -1.92 -1.33
C ALA A 71 23.78 -1.64 0.13
N GLU A 72 25.05 -1.30 0.39
CA GLU A 72 25.55 -1.01 1.73
C GLU A 72 25.00 0.32 2.27
N GLN A 73 25.02 1.37 1.44
CA GLN A 73 24.41 2.65 1.75
C GLN A 73 22.89 2.51 1.95
N PHE A 74 22.22 1.71 1.12
CA PHE A 74 20.80 1.44 1.30
C PHE A 74 20.52 0.78 2.65
N ALA A 75 21.29 -0.25 3.03
CA ALA A 75 21.16 -0.94 4.31
C ALA A 75 21.30 0.02 5.50
N GLN A 76 22.33 0.89 5.46
CA GLN A 76 22.60 1.87 6.51
C GLN A 76 21.50 2.93 6.61
N ALA A 77 21.08 3.52 5.48
CA ALA A 77 19.99 4.51 5.47
C ALA A 77 18.67 3.89 5.93
N HIS A 78 18.42 2.63 5.56
CA HIS A 78 17.23 1.90 5.98
C HIS A 78 17.23 1.63 7.49
N ALA A 79 18.35 1.19 8.08
CA ALA A 79 18.45 1.00 9.53
C ALA A 79 18.14 2.30 10.29
N GLN A 80 18.67 3.44 9.82
CA GLN A 80 18.40 4.75 10.41
C GLN A 80 16.94 5.21 10.20
N GLN A 81 16.30 4.83 9.09
CA GLN A 81 14.88 5.07 8.86
C GLN A 81 14.02 4.40 9.91
N SER A 82 14.29 3.13 10.20
CA SER A 82 13.58 2.33 11.19
C SER A 82 13.62 2.96 12.58
N GLU A 83 14.77 3.51 12.97
CA GLU A 83 14.98 4.10 14.30
C GLU A 83 14.35 5.50 14.44
N ALA A 84 14.42 6.30 13.37
CA ALA A 84 14.02 7.71 13.41
C ALA A 84 12.56 7.97 12.97
N ASN A 85 11.90 6.99 12.34
CA ASN A 85 10.58 7.15 11.69
C ASN A 85 10.54 8.32 10.69
N VAL A 86 11.65 8.54 9.98
CA VAL A 86 11.81 9.60 8.97
C VAL A 86 11.84 8.98 7.57
N PRO A 87 11.23 9.57 6.53
CA PRO A 87 11.25 8.99 5.19
C PRO A 87 12.67 8.84 4.62
N LEU A 88 12.92 7.69 3.98
CA LEU A 88 14.22 7.33 3.38
C LEU A 88 14.82 8.46 2.53
N GLY A 89 14.01 9.11 1.71
CA GLY A 89 14.47 10.20 0.84
C GLY A 89 15.09 11.36 1.62
N GLN A 90 14.56 11.69 2.79
CA GLN A 90 15.10 12.74 3.65
C GLN A 90 16.40 12.30 4.31
N ILE A 91 16.48 11.05 4.78
CA ILE A 91 17.71 10.48 5.37
C ILE A 91 18.86 10.50 4.37
N LEU A 92 18.60 10.08 3.13
CA LEU A 92 19.62 10.07 2.07
C LEU A 92 20.16 11.47 1.74
N VAL A 93 19.29 12.48 1.82
CA VAL A 93 19.70 13.89 1.65
C VAL A 93 20.50 14.37 2.86
N LEU A 94 20.06 14.07 4.09
CA LEU A 94 20.75 14.45 5.32
C LEU A 94 22.15 13.83 5.42
N LEU A 95 22.31 12.58 4.97
CA LEU A 95 23.60 11.88 4.91
C LEU A 95 24.50 12.35 3.75
N GLY A 96 23.97 13.18 2.84
CA GLY A 96 24.68 13.69 1.68
C GLY A 96 24.97 12.65 0.60
N TRP A 97 24.34 11.47 0.65
CA TRP A 97 24.55 10.39 -0.32
C TRP A 97 23.81 10.63 -1.62
N VAL A 98 22.63 11.25 -1.56
CA VAL A 98 21.81 11.54 -2.73
C VAL A 98 21.29 12.97 -2.64
N SER A 99 21.37 13.74 -3.73
CA SER A 99 20.85 15.10 -3.76
C SER A 99 19.31 15.14 -3.68
N GLU A 100 18.74 16.19 -3.09
CA GLU A 100 17.29 16.37 -3.03
C GLU A 100 16.63 16.37 -4.42
N VAL A 101 17.30 16.97 -5.41
CA VAL A 101 16.84 16.98 -6.81
C VAL A 101 16.74 15.56 -7.35
N THR A 102 17.74 14.72 -7.09
CA THR A 102 17.77 13.32 -7.50
C THR A 102 16.69 12.50 -6.78
N VAL A 103 16.48 12.71 -5.48
CA VAL A 103 15.41 12.06 -4.72
C VAL A 103 14.04 12.45 -5.29
N ARG A 104 13.81 13.73 -5.54
CA ARG A 104 12.56 14.25 -6.13
C ARG A 104 12.30 13.64 -7.50
N SER A 105 13.27 13.65 -8.40
CA SER A 105 13.11 13.06 -9.75
C SER A 105 12.86 11.55 -9.69
N THR A 106 13.49 10.86 -8.74
CA THR A 106 13.29 9.42 -8.53
C THR A 106 11.90 9.11 -7.99
N LEU A 107 11.40 9.90 -7.04
CA LEU A 107 10.02 9.78 -6.54
C LEU A 107 9.00 10.00 -7.67
N GLN A 108 9.22 11.01 -8.52
CA GLN A 108 8.35 11.25 -9.67
C GLN A 108 8.33 10.05 -10.64
N LEU A 109 9.50 9.48 -10.93
CA LEU A 109 9.59 8.26 -11.75
C LEU A 109 8.86 7.09 -11.09
N LYS A 110 9.09 6.86 -9.79
CA LYS A 110 8.42 5.84 -9.00
C LYS A 110 6.90 5.96 -9.08
N PHE A 111 6.35 7.18 -8.89
CA PHE A 111 4.92 7.42 -8.96
C PHE A 111 4.35 7.05 -10.33
N ARG A 112 5.03 7.47 -11.41
CA ARG A 112 4.65 7.14 -12.78
C ARG A 112 4.64 5.63 -13.00
N GLU A 113 5.74 4.94 -12.68
CA GLU A 113 5.85 3.50 -12.89
C GLU A 113 4.83 2.71 -12.05
N THR A 114 4.60 3.09 -10.79
CA THR A 114 3.60 2.42 -9.94
C THR A 114 2.20 2.50 -10.53
N LEU A 115 1.78 3.65 -11.08
CA LEU A 115 0.47 3.79 -11.74
C LEU A 115 0.42 3.09 -13.10
N LEU A 116 1.44 3.26 -13.94
CA LEU A 116 1.48 2.67 -15.29
C LEU A 116 1.53 1.14 -15.26
N ASP A 117 2.16 0.55 -14.25
CA ASP A 117 2.09 -0.90 -14.00
C ASP A 117 0.63 -1.35 -13.79
N MET A 118 -0.13 -0.61 -12.99
CA MET A 118 -1.51 -0.93 -12.69
C MET A 118 -2.46 -0.74 -13.89
N PHE A 119 -2.13 0.09 -14.88
CA PHE A 119 -2.99 0.29 -16.06
C PHE A 119 -3.21 -0.99 -16.87
N ARG A 120 -2.29 -1.97 -16.72
CA ARG A 120 -2.35 -3.27 -17.38
C ARG A 120 -3.17 -4.30 -16.60
N TRP A 121 -3.72 -3.93 -15.44
CA TRP A 121 -4.49 -4.85 -14.61
C TRP A 121 -5.90 -4.97 -15.17
N GLU A 122 -6.27 -6.16 -15.64
CA GLU A 122 -7.63 -6.46 -16.12
C GLU A 122 -8.60 -6.72 -14.97
N GLU A 123 -8.08 -7.19 -13.83
CA GLU A 123 -8.83 -7.51 -12.61
C GLU A 123 -8.18 -6.83 -11.40
N GLY A 124 -9.00 -6.56 -10.39
CA GLY A 124 -8.60 -5.90 -9.15
C GLY A 124 -9.69 -4.96 -8.64
N GLU A 125 -9.54 -4.52 -7.40
CA GLU A 125 -10.50 -3.64 -6.73
C GLU A 125 -9.84 -2.29 -6.42
N PHE A 126 -10.67 -1.26 -6.36
CA PHE A 126 -10.24 0.05 -5.93
C PHE A 126 -11.25 0.71 -4.99
N SER A 127 -10.74 1.57 -4.12
CA SER A 127 -11.53 2.52 -3.35
C SER A 127 -10.83 3.86 -3.30
N PHE A 128 -11.59 4.94 -3.46
CA PHE A 128 -11.12 6.30 -3.42
C PHE A 128 -11.88 7.07 -2.34
N ASP A 129 -11.14 7.49 -1.32
CA ASP A 129 -11.64 8.29 -0.22
C ASP A 129 -11.32 9.77 -0.49
N ALA A 130 -12.32 10.54 -0.92
CA ALA A 130 -12.19 11.97 -1.14
C ALA A 130 -12.00 12.70 0.21
N GLY A 131 -10.98 13.56 0.30
CA GLY A 131 -10.69 14.26 1.56
C GLY A 131 -9.38 15.04 1.55
N ALA A 132 -9.07 15.61 2.71
CA ALA A 132 -7.79 16.25 2.94
C ALA A 132 -6.68 15.19 2.97
N VAL A 133 -5.60 15.45 2.23
CA VAL A 133 -4.41 14.61 2.23
C VAL A 133 -3.43 15.13 3.28
N PRO A 134 -2.84 14.28 4.12
CA PRO A 134 -1.84 14.67 5.11
C PRO A 134 -0.71 15.51 4.50
N GLN A 135 -0.11 16.38 5.31
CA GLN A 135 1.09 17.08 4.92
C GLN A 135 2.25 16.07 4.82
N PHE A 136 3.09 16.21 3.81
CA PHE A 136 4.22 15.32 3.61
C PHE A 136 5.40 15.84 4.42
N GLU A 137 5.97 14.99 5.26
CA GLU A 137 7.24 15.28 5.94
C GLU A 137 8.36 14.70 5.05
N GLY A 138 9.22 15.54 4.47
CA GLY A 138 10.35 15.10 3.64
C GLY A 138 10.42 15.77 2.26
N VAL A 139 11.07 15.09 1.30
CA VAL A 139 11.27 15.62 -0.06
C VAL A 139 9.96 15.59 -0.83
N GLU A 140 9.39 16.77 -1.10
CA GLU A 140 8.17 16.89 -1.90
C GLU A 140 8.41 16.57 -3.38
N ALA A 141 7.54 15.72 -3.93
CA ALA A 141 7.48 15.35 -5.33
C ALA A 141 6.02 15.28 -5.78
N GLY A 142 5.75 15.69 -7.02
CA GLY A 142 4.42 15.69 -7.61
C GLY A 142 4.46 15.32 -9.09
N VAL A 143 3.44 14.57 -9.54
CA VAL A 143 3.21 14.24 -10.96
C VAL A 143 1.74 14.41 -11.29
N GLU A 144 1.41 15.12 -12.36
CA GLU A 144 0.02 15.30 -12.81
C GLU A 144 -0.58 13.96 -13.27
N LEU A 145 -1.77 13.60 -12.77
CA LEU A 145 -2.46 12.36 -13.17
C LEU A 145 -2.72 12.31 -14.68
N MET A 146 -3.05 13.46 -15.28
CA MET A 146 -3.31 13.54 -16.72
C MET A 146 -2.04 13.35 -17.56
N ASP A 147 -0.85 13.63 -17.02
CA ASP A 147 0.42 13.30 -17.69
C ASP A 147 0.66 11.79 -17.67
N ILE A 148 0.41 11.14 -16.53
CA ILE A 148 0.49 9.68 -16.40
C ILE A 148 -0.52 9.00 -17.33
N HIS A 149 -1.75 9.51 -17.41
CA HIS A 149 -2.77 9.00 -18.32
C HIS A 149 -2.29 9.02 -19.78
N ARG A 150 -1.84 10.18 -20.26
CA ARG A 150 -1.34 10.36 -21.63
C ARG A 150 -0.14 9.47 -21.92
N GLU A 151 0.76 9.31 -20.95
CA GLU A 151 1.87 8.36 -21.07
C GLU A 151 1.38 6.92 -21.18
N GLY A 152 0.36 6.52 -20.41
CA GLY A 152 -0.25 5.20 -20.49
C GLY A 152 -0.83 4.89 -21.87
N GLU A 153 -1.55 5.84 -22.47
CA GLU A 153 -2.07 5.71 -23.84
C GLU A 153 -0.94 5.52 -24.86
N PHE A 154 0.15 6.28 -24.72
CA PHE A 154 1.32 6.13 -25.57
C PHE A 154 2.00 4.77 -25.38
N ARG A 155 2.17 4.31 -24.13
CA ARG A 155 2.78 3.02 -23.80
C ARG A 155 1.96 1.84 -24.29
N GLU A 156 0.64 1.95 -24.43
CA GLU A 156 -0.18 0.85 -24.95
C GLU A 156 0.19 0.50 -26.40
N THR A 157 0.50 1.50 -27.23
CA THR A 157 0.97 1.27 -28.60
C THR A 157 2.34 0.59 -28.60
N ALA A 158 3.23 0.99 -27.68
CA ALA A 158 4.50 0.29 -27.49
C ALA A 158 4.27 -1.16 -27.06
N TRP A 159 3.38 -1.42 -26.10
CA TRP A 159 3.04 -2.76 -25.64
C TRP A 159 2.48 -3.66 -26.73
N GLN A 160 1.71 -3.13 -27.68
CA GLN A 160 1.28 -3.91 -28.85
C GLN A 160 2.48 -4.42 -29.66
N SER A 161 3.48 -3.55 -29.89
CA SER A 161 4.72 -3.93 -30.59
C SER A 161 5.57 -4.91 -29.77
N LEU A 162 5.63 -4.71 -28.46
CA LEU A 162 6.35 -5.59 -27.52
C LEU A 162 5.74 -6.98 -27.50
N ARG A 163 4.42 -7.12 -27.40
CA ARG A 163 3.70 -8.40 -27.40
C ARG A 163 3.79 -9.13 -28.74
N ALA A 164 3.87 -8.39 -29.85
CA ALA A 164 4.09 -8.98 -31.16
C ALA A 164 5.48 -9.64 -31.27
N ALA A 165 6.52 -9.03 -30.67
CA ALA A 165 7.87 -9.59 -30.65
C ALA A 165 8.06 -10.65 -29.54
N PHE A 166 7.41 -10.47 -28.38
CA PHE A 166 7.51 -11.32 -27.20
C PHE A 166 6.10 -11.74 -26.74
N PRO A 167 5.51 -12.79 -27.33
CA PRO A 167 4.12 -13.17 -27.06
C PRO A 167 3.88 -13.70 -25.64
N SER A 168 4.93 -14.21 -24.98
CA SER A 168 4.85 -14.76 -23.63
C SER A 168 6.10 -14.38 -22.83
N GLY A 169 5.91 -14.04 -21.54
CA GLY A 169 6.99 -13.86 -20.59
C GLY A 169 7.75 -15.15 -20.26
N SER A 170 7.14 -16.31 -20.50
CA SER A 170 7.82 -17.61 -20.34
C SER A 170 8.81 -17.92 -21.47
N ALA A 171 8.88 -17.09 -22.50
CA ALA A 171 9.78 -17.26 -23.62
C ALA A 171 11.25 -17.10 -23.17
N TYR A 172 12.13 -17.85 -23.83
CA TYR A 172 13.58 -17.74 -23.67
C TYR A 172 14.16 -16.92 -24.82
N LEU A 173 15.35 -16.40 -24.57
CA LEU A 173 16.06 -15.55 -25.51
C LEU A 173 17.46 -16.11 -25.76
N GLU A 174 17.96 -15.93 -26.97
CA GLU A 174 19.34 -16.25 -27.35
C GLU A 174 20.02 -15.00 -27.90
N VAL A 175 21.26 -14.77 -27.49
CA VAL A 175 22.06 -13.62 -27.90
C VAL A 175 22.85 -13.95 -29.17
N ASP A 176 22.81 -13.05 -30.15
CA ASP A 176 23.76 -13.05 -31.28
C ASP A 176 24.91 -12.09 -30.95
N GLU A 177 26.04 -12.66 -30.51
CA GLU A 177 27.24 -11.92 -30.10
C GLU A 177 27.79 -11.00 -31.21
N SER A 178 27.57 -11.35 -32.48
CA SER A 178 28.08 -10.55 -33.61
C SER A 178 27.30 -9.26 -33.85
N ARG A 179 26.11 -9.14 -33.25
CA ARG A 179 25.16 -8.03 -33.47
C ARG A 179 24.91 -7.18 -32.22
N LEU A 180 25.54 -7.53 -31.11
CA LEU A 180 25.50 -6.69 -29.92
C LEU A 180 26.10 -5.31 -30.23
N PRO A 181 25.52 -4.21 -29.71
CA PRO A 181 26.21 -2.92 -29.69
C PRO A 181 27.55 -3.07 -28.95
N GLU A 182 28.53 -2.18 -29.23
CA GLU A 182 29.80 -2.14 -28.50
C GLU A 182 29.59 -2.40 -27.00
N LEU A 183 30.48 -3.23 -26.43
CA LEU A 183 30.37 -3.81 -25.07
C LEU A 183 29.57 -2.89 -24.15
N PRO A 184 28.32 -3.26 -23.78
CA PRO A 184 27.49 -2.39 -22.95
C PRO A 184 28.27 -2.06 -21.67
N ARG A 185 28.23 -0.79 -21.26
CA ARG A 185 29.03 -0.30 -20.11
C ARG A 185 28.82 -1.25 -18.93
N ALA A 186 29.92 -1.73 -18.34
CA ALA A 186 29.85 -2.63 -17.19
C ALA A 186 28.95 -2.02 -16.10
N GLY A 187 27.99 -2.80 -15.61
CA GLY A 187 26.98 -2.34 -14.64
C GLY A 187 25.77 -1.62 -15.24
N SER A 188 25.68 -1.45 -16.57
CA SER A 188 24.45 -0.94 -17.20
C SER A 188 23.36 -2.02 -17.26
N LEU A 189 22.11 -1.58 -17.29
CA LEU A 189 20.96 -2.48 -17.39
C LEU A 189 21.01 -3.37 -18.64
N ASP A 190 21.47 -2.84 -19.78
CA ASP A 190 21.62 -3.62 -21.02
C ASP A 190 22.72 -4.69 -20.87
N ALA A 191 23.81 -4.40 -20.14
CA ALA A 191 24.86 -5.39 -19.86
C ALA A 191 24.34 -6.53 -18.98
N THR A 192 23.69 -6.18 -17.86
CA THR A 192 23.09 -7.16 -16.95
C THR A 192 22.04 -8.00 -17.67
N LEU A 193 21.20 -7.37 -18.49
CA LEU A 193 20.16 -8.07 -19.24
C LEU A 193 20.75 -9.08 -20.22
N VAL A 194 21.79 -8.72 -20.97
CA VAL A 194 22.48 -9.66 -21.88
C VAL A 194 23.12 -10.82 -21.12
N GLU A 195 23.75 -10.55 -19.97
CA GLU A 195 24.32 -11.58 -19.10
C GLU A 195 23.26 -12.57 -18.61
N ARG A 196 22.12 -12.08 -18.08
CA ARG A 196 21.01 -12.93 -17.63
C ARG A 196 20.36 -13.72 -18.77
N VAL A 197 20.31 -13.17 -19.98
CA VAL A 197 19.88 -13.93 -21.16
C VAL A 197 20.85 -15.07 -21.47
N ARG A 198 22.16 -14.84 -21.38
CA ARG A 198 23.19 -15.90 -21.58
C ARG A 198 23.08 -17.02 -20.54
N GLU A 199 22.69 -16.68 -19.31
CA GLU A 199 22.39 -17.66 -18.25
C GLU A 199 21.12 -18.50 -18.53
N GLY A 200 20.35 -18.14 -19.56
CA GLY A 200 19.17 -18.88 -20.00
C GLY A 200 17.92 -18.59 -19.18
N LEU A 201 17.81 -17.40 -18.59
CA LEU A 201 16.59 -16.95 -17.91
C LEU A 201 15.48 -16.68 -18.93
N SER A 202 14.24 -17.00 -18.56
CA SER A 202 13.07 -16.55 -19.31
C SER A 202 12.82 -15.06 -19.09
N ILE A 203 12.01 -14.42 -19.94
CA ILE A 203 11.67 -12.99 -19.78
C ILE A 203 11.05 -12.71 -18.40
N ASP A 204 10.18 -13.58 -17.90
CA ASP A 204 9.60 -13.45 -16.55
C ASP A 204 10.65 -13.54 -15.43
N GLU A 205 11.67 -14.38 -15.61
CA GLU A 205 12.80 -14.48 -14.68
C GLU A 205 13.70 -13.24 -14.77
N LEU A 206 13.91 -12.68 -15.97
CA LEU A 206 14.60 -11.39 -16.14
C LEU A 206 13.88 -10.28 -15.40
N VAL A 207 12.56 -10.17 -15.56
CA VAL A 207 11.75 -9.15 -14.86
C VAL A 207 11.85 -9.31 -13.34
N LYS A 208 11.82 -10.54 -12.83
CA LYS A 208 11.94 -10.82 -11.39
C LYS A 208 13.32 -10.48 -10.83
N THR A 209 14.39 -10.83 -11.55
CA THR A 209 15.78 -10.69 -11.08
C THR A 209 16.34 -9.29 -11.22
N LEU A 210 15.86 -8.51 -12.21
CA LEU A 210 16.37 -7.17 -12.47
C LEU A 210 15.73 -6.08 -11.60
N HIS A 211 14.73 -6.44 -10.77
CA HIS A 211 14.01 -5.54 -9.83
C HIS A 211 13.56 -4.19 -10.40
N THR A 212 13.41 -4.08 -11.71
CA THR A 212 13.00 -2.87 -12.43
C THR A 212 11.57 -3.02 -12.95
N SER A 213 10.99 -1.96 -13.52
CA SER A 213 9.67 -2.05 -14.15
C SER A 213 9.69 -2.96 -15.37
N ASP A 214 8.63 -3.77 -15.52
CA ASP A 214 8.43 -4.67 -16.65
C ASP A 214 8.61 -3.92 -17.98
N PHE A 215 8.01 -2.73 -18.09
CA PHE A 215 8.06 -1.94 -19.32
C PHE A 215 9.50 -1.63 -19.73
N LEU A 216 10.37 -1.27 -18.78
CA LEU A 216 11.76 -0.97 -19.09
C LEU A 216 12.50 -2.22 -19.59
N VAL A 217 12.30 -3.38 -18.95
CA VAL A 217 12.90 -4.66 -19.40
C VAL A 217 12.47 -4.95 -20.83
N TYR A 218 11.17 -4.96 -21.10
CA TYR A 218 10.63 -5.24 -22.43
C TYR A 218 11.09 -4.21 -23.47
N GLN A 219 11.16 -2.93 -23.11
CA GLN A 219 11.67 -1.88 -24.00
C GLN A 219 13.14 -2.12 -24.39
N ARG A 220 13.99 -2.52 -23.44
CA ARG A 220 15.40 -2.85 -23.72
C ARG A 220 15.55 -4.13 -24.53
N LEU A 221 14.80 -5.17 -24.18
CA LEU A 221 14.71 -6.38 -24.99
C LEU A 221 14.31 -6.07 -26.43
N TYR A 222 13.29 -5.26 -26.63
CA TYR A 222 12.82 -4.89 -27.96
C TYR A 222 13.86 -4.11 -28.75
N ALA A 223 14.62 -3.22 -28.09
CA ALA A 223 15.71 -2.50 -28.73
C ALA A 223 16.82 -3.45 -29.25
N LEU A 224 17.17 -4.49 -28.47
CA LEU A 224 18.11 -5.54 -28.89
C LEU A 224 17.52 -6.43 -30.00
N TYR A 225 16.24 -6.81 -29.88
CA TYR A 225 15.54 -7.64 -30.86
C TYR A 225 15.44 -6.96 -32.23
N ARG A 226 15.14 -5.65 -32.25
CA ARG A 226 15.08 -4.84 -33.48
C ARG A 226 16.42 -4.70 -34.20
N ARG A 227 17.53 -4.99 -33.51
CA ARG A 227 18.89 -5.05 -34.06
C ARG A 227 19.31 -6.47 -34.42
N GLU A 228 18.40 -7.44 -34.24
CA GLU A 228 18.66 -8.87 -34.38
C GLU A 228 19.75 -9.38 -33.42
N ALA A 229 20.05 -8.63 -32.36
CA ALA A 229 21.04 -9.01 -31.34
C ALA A 229 20.51 -10.04 -30.34
N ILE A 230 19.19 -10.18 -30.25
CA ILE A 230 18.52 -11.27 -29.54
C ILE A 230 17.40 -11.85 -30.40
N ARG A 231 17.11 -13.14 -30.20
CA ARG A 231 15.97 -13.84 -30.82
C ARG A 231 15.21 -14.68 -29.80
N VAL A 232 13.91 -14.85 -30.03
CA VAL A 232 13.05 -15.70 -29.21
C VAL A 232 13.27 -17.17 -29.56
N VAL A 233 13.43 -18.01 -28.54
CA VAL A 233 13.63 -19.46 -28.69
C VAL A 233 12.60 -20.24 -27.86
N ASN A 234 12.17 -21.39 -28.39
CA ASN A 234 11.06 -22.20 -27.83
C ASN A 234 11.49 -23.14 -26.69
N ALA A 235 12.77 -23.22 -26.38
CA ALA A 235 13.32 -24.06 -25.33
C ALA A 235 14.45 -23.34 -24.60
N PRO A 236 14.67 -23.63 -23.31
CA PRO A 236 15.80 -23.05 -22.57
C PRO A 236 17.13 -23.45 -23.25
N PRO A 237 18.15 -22.57 -23.23
CA PRO A 237 19.46 -22.89 -23.80
C PRO A 237 20.07 -24.16 -23.16
N PRO A 238 20.78 -25.01 -23.94
CA PRO A 238 21.49 -26.15 -23.39
C PRO A 238 22.58 -25.67 -22.42
N GLY A 239 22.65 -26.26 -21.22
CA GLY A 239 23.57 -25.84 -20.16
C GLY A 239 23.02 -24.79 -19.19
N ARG A 240 21.71 -24.47 -19.26
CA ARG A 240 21.03 -23.63 -18.28
C ARG A 240 21.31 -24.12 -16.86
N VAL A 241 22.05 -23.31 -16.11
CA VAL A 241 22.03 -23.38 -14.66
C VAL A 241 20.71 -22.74 -14.26
N ARG A 242 19.74 -23.55 -13.83
CA ARG A 242 18.51 -23.00 -13.23
C ARG A 242 19.01 -22.08 -12.12
N PRO A 243 18.65 -20.79 -12.10
CA PRO A 243 18.99 -19.96 -10.94
C PRO A 243 18.40 -20.67 -9.74
N VAL A 244 19.28 -21.33 -8.97
CA VAL A 244 18.97 -21.64 -7.58
C VAL A 244 18.79 -20.26 -7.02
N ALA A 245 17.60 -19.97 -6.49
CA ALA A 245 17.39 -18.91 -5.52
C ALA A 245 18.63 -18.90 -4.63
N SER A 246 19.61 -18.04 -4.92
CA SER A 246 20.96 -18.20 -4.38
C SER A 246 20.79 -17.94 -2.91
N PRO A 247 20.87 -18.96 -2.03
CA PRO A 247 20.49 -18.77 -0.65
C PRO A 247 21.36 -17.72 -0.02
N GLU A 248 22.59 -17.49 -0.52
CA GLU A 248 23.54 -16.49 -0.01
C GLU A 248 23.23 -15.05 -0.45
N LEU A 249 22.61 -14.85 -1.63
CA LEU A 249 22.20 -13.53 -2.11
C LEU A 249 20.77 -13.24 -1.68
N GLU A 250 19.91 -14.25 -1.62
CA GLU A 250 18.61 -14.19 -0.92
C GLU A 250 18.75 -14.18 0.60
N GLU A 251 19.82 -14.69 1.24
CA GLU A 251 20.10 -14.55 2.69
C GLU A 251 20.77 -13.22 2.95
N LYS A 252 21.75 -12.79 2.14
CA LYS A 252 22.29 -11.43 2.31
C LYS A 252 21.23 -10.38 2.03
N VAL A 253 20.34 -10.62 1.07
CA VAL A 253 19.19 -9.74 0.83
C VAL A 253 18.10 -10.01 1.86
N LYS A 254 17.83 -11.24 2.35
CA LYS A 254 16.86 -11.50 3.45
C LYS A 254 17.26 -10.92 4.80
N ASP A 255 18.53 -11.02 5.15
CA ASP A 255 19.14 -10.42 6.33
C ASP A 255 19.16 -8.89 6.21
N LEU A 256 19.11 -8.36 4.98
CA LEU A 256 18.82 -6.95 4.68
C LEU A 256 17.31 -6.65 4.52
N GLU A 257 16.45 -7.66 4.27
CA GLU A 257 14.99 -7.59 4.08
C GLU A 257 14.21 -7.74 5.40
N VAL A 258 14.87 -8.04 6.52
CA VAL A 258 14.31 -7.70 7.85
C VAL A 258 14.09 -6.18 7.97
N GLY A 259 14.63 -5.41 7.03
CA GLY A 259 14.41 -3.99 6.86
C GLY A 259 13.47 -3.62 5.70
N VAL A 260 12.18 -3.92 5.79
CA VAL A 260 11.13 -3.10 5.16
C VAL A 260 10.24 -2.57 6.28
N VAL A 261 10.83 -1.69 7.08
CA VAL A 261 10.35 -1.35 8.44
C VAL A 261 9.51 -0.06 8.45
N GLY A 262 9.00 0.37 7.30
CA GLY A 262 8.06 1.50 7.26
C GLY A 262 6.66 1.14 7.75
N ASP A 263 6.09 0.05 7.22
CA ASP A 263 4.68 -0.30 7.41
C ASP A 263 4.52 -1.73 7.97
N GLU A 264 5.39 -2.68 7.59
CA GLU A 264 5.32 -4.06 8.07
C GLU A 264 5.80 -4.21 9.52
N SER A 265 6.88 -3.52 9.93
CA SER A 265 7.31 -3.49 11.34
C SER A 265 6.31 -2.80 12.24
N GLN A 266 5.74 -1.67 11.80
CA GLN A 266 4.71 -0.96 12.55
C GLN A 266 3.46 -1.83 12.70
N THR A 267 3.03 -2.50 11.63
CA THR A 267 1.91 -3.43 11.69
C THR A 267 2.22 -4.60 12.63
N LEU A 268 3.42 -5.17 12.58
CA LEU A 268 3.81 -6.31 13.39
C LEU A 268 3.94 -5.93 14.88
N GLU A 269 4.46 -4.74 15.18
CA GLU A 269 4.45 -4.13 16.53
C GLU A 269 3.02 -3.90 17.02
N LEU A 270 2.11 -3.40 16.18
CA LEU A 270 0.70 -3.24 16.53
C LEU A 270 0.00 -4.58 16.77
N ILE A 271 0.32 -5.62 15.97
CA ILE A 271 -0.18 -6.98 16.17
C ILE A 271 0.27 -7.52 17.52
N GLN A 272 1.57 -7.44 17.82
CA GLN A 272 2.14 -7.91 19.09
C GLN A 272 1.59 -7.13 20.28
N ALA A 273 1.51 -5.80 20.18
CA ALA A 273 0.94 -4.95 21.23
C ALA A 273 -0.54 -5.27 21.44
N ALA A 274 -1.33 -5.40 20.37
CA ALA A 274 -2.73 -5.79 20.45
C ALA A 274 -2.89 -7.14 21.17
N GLN A 275 -2.12 -8.16 20.78
CA GLN A 275 -2.12 -9.48 21.42
C GLN A 275 -1.78 -9.38 22.92
N SER A 276 -0.73 -8.64 23.28
CA SER A 276 -0.34 -8.43 24.67
C SER A 276 -1.43 -7.73 25.50
N HIS A 277 -2.08 -6.71 24.96
CA HIS A 277 -3.20 -6.05 25.63
C HIS A 277 -4.40 -6.99 25.83
N LEU A 278 -4.71 -7.83 24.83
CA LEU A 278 -5.79 -8.81 24.91
C LEU A 278 -5.50 -9.90 25.97
N GLU A 279 -4.27 -10.41 26.02
CA GLU A 279 -3.82 -11.39 27.02
C GLU A 279 -3.89 -10.82 28.45
N ASN A 280 -3.57 -9.54 28.61
CA ASN A 280 -3.65 -8.83 29.88
C ASN A 280 -5.07 -8.37 30.26
N GLY A 281 -6.09 -8.70 29.43
CA GLY A 281 -7.48 -8.33 29.67
C GLY A 281 -7.83 -6.87 29.38
N ASN A 282 -6.92 -6.12 28.77
CA ASN A 282 -7.16 -4.74 28.34
C ASN A 282 -7.75 -4.71 26.92
N PHE A 283 -9.03 -5.09 26.81
CA PHE A 283 -9.71 -5.28 25.53
C PHE A 283 -9.96 -3.98 24.74
N TRP A 284 -9.98 -2.81 25.39
CA TRP A 284 -10.16 -1.53 24.72
C TRP A 284 -8.95 -1.16 23.87
N ASP A 285 -7.78 -1.17 24.49
CA ASP A 285 -6.53 -0.88 23.79
C ASP A 285 -6.21 -2.01 22.79
N GLY A 286 -6.47 -3.27 23.17
CA GLY A 286 -6.30 -4.42 22.28
C GLY A 286 -7.13 -4.33 20.99
N GLU A 287 -8.41 -3.95 21.08
CA GLU A 287 -9.28 -3.76 19.90
C GLU A 287 -8.88 -2.55 19.07
N ALA A 288 -8.50 -1.44 19.70
CA ALA A 288 -8.05 -0.24 18.99
C ALA A 288 -6.74 -0.49 18.22
N LEU A 289 -5.79 -1.21 18.82
CA LEU A 289 -4.53 -1.58 18.18
C LEU A 289 -4.75 -2.62 17.07
N ALA A 290 -5.59 -3.64 17.29
CA ALA A 290 -5.95 -4.60 16.25
C ALA A 290 -6.63 -3.95 15.05
N ARG A 291 -7.51 -2.96 15.30
CA ARG A 291 -8.16 -2.17 14.26
C ARG A 291 -7.15 -1.35 13.47
N ARG A 292 -6.22 -0.67 14.15
CA ARG A 292 -5.13 0.06 13.49
C ARG A 292 -4.23 -0.86 12.67
N ALA A 293 -3.88 -2.03 13.20
CA ALA A 293 -3.10 -3.04 12.47
C ALA A 293 -3.83 -3.50 11.20
N HIS A 294 -5.14 -3.75 11.28
CA HIS A 294 -5.95 -4.10 10.12
C HIS A 294 -6.12 -2.94 9.13
N GLU A 295 -6.27 -1.70 9.60
CA GLU A 295 -6.35 -0.50 8.75
C GLU A 295 -5.03 -0.21 8.03
N GLN A 296 -3.89 -0.48 8.67
CA GLN A 296 -2.55 -0.36 8.09
C GLN A 296 -2.27 -1.49 7.10
N ALA A 297 -2.52 -2.74 7.48
CA ALA A 297 -2.31 -3.91 6.64
C ALA A 297 -3.47 -4.91 6.77
N PRO A 298 -4.50 -4.84 5.90
CA PRO A 298 -5.67 -5.73 5.98
C PRO A 298 -5.35 -7.16 5.54
N THR A 299 -4.72 -7.99 6.37
CA THR A 299 -4.36 -9.39 6.08
C THR A 299 -5.34 -10.35 6.76
N PRO A 300 -5.40 -11.64 6.37
CA PRO A 300 -6.20 -12.63 7.10
C PRO A 300 -5.85 -12.71 8.60
N GLU A 301 -4.57 -12.45 8.94
CA GLU A 301 -4.09 -12.40 10.32
C GLU A 301 -4.63 -11.18 11.08
N THR A 302 -4.50 -9.97 10.52
CA THR A 302 -5.01 -8.75 11.17
C THR A 302 -6.54 -8.71 11.20
N GLU A 303 -7.21 -9.30 10.21
CA GLU A 303 -8.65 -9.50 10.21
C GLU A 303 -9.09 -10.48 11.31
N ALA A 304 -8.43 -11.63 11.45
CA ALA A 304 -8.69 -12.58 12.53
C ALA A 304 -8.43 -11.96 13.90
N LEU A 305 -7.35 -11.18 14.03
CA LEU A 305 -7.02 -10.44 15.25
C LEU A 305 -8.10 -9.40 15.58
N LEU A 306 -8.50 -8.57 14.62
CA LEU A 306 -9.56 -7.57 14.81
C LEU A 306 -10.90 -8.24 15.17
N ASN A 307 -11.27 -9.34 14.51
CA ASN A 307 -12.49 -10.07 14.81
C ASN A 307 -12.46 -10.64 16.24
N SER A 308 -11.33 -11.23 16.65
CA SER A 308 -11.16 -11.77 18.01
C SER A 308 -11.18 -10.67 19.08
N ALA A 309 -10.49 -9.55 18.83
CA ALA A 309 -10.44 -8.40 19.73
C ALA A 309 -11.81 -7.73 19.87
N SER A 310 -12.52 -7.54 18.75
CA SER A 310 -13.87 -6.99 18.70
C SER A 310 -14.86 -7.89 19.47
N ALA A 311 -14.77 -9.20 19.30
CA ALA A 311 -15.60 -10.16 20.03
C ALA A 311 -15.33 -10.13 21.54
N ALA A 312 -14.05 -10.04 21.95
CA ALA A 312 -13.66 -9.95 23.35
C ALA A 312 -14.18 -8.67 24.01
N LEU A 313 -13.97 -7.51 23.35
CA LEU A 313 -14.48 -6.22 23.84
C LEU A 313 -16.00 -6.19 23.88
N LEU A 314 -16.67 -6.71 22.85
CA LEU A 314 -18.14 -6.81 22.84
C LEU A 314 -18.64 -7.66 24.01
N GLY A 315 -18.00 -8.80 24.30
CA GLY A 315 -18.33 -9.65 25.43
C GLY A 315 -18.24 -8.91 26.77
N LEU A 316 -17.19 -8.12 26.98
CA LEU A 316 -17.04 -7.28 28.19
C LEU A 316 -18.17 -6.25 28.29
N LEU A 317 -18.48 -5.55 27.19
CA LEU A 317 -19.51 -4.49 27.20
C LEU A 317 -20.92 -5.05 27.40
N ARG A 318 -21.22 -6.21 26.81
CA ARG A 318 -22.49 -6.92 27.05
C ARG A 318 -22.66 -7.29 28.52
N ARG A 319 -21.63 -7.86 29.16
CA ARG A 319 -21.68 -8.18 30.60
C ARG A 319 -21.94 -6.96 31.46
N ARG A 320 -21.36 -5.82 31.09
CA ARG A 320 -21.47 -4.58 31.84
C ARG A 320 -22.83 -3.89 31.69
N MET A 321 -23.42 -3.92 30.49
CA MET A 321 -24.58 -3.07 30.15
C MET A 321 -25.85 -3.83 29.74
N LEU A 322 -25.74 -5.11 29.35
CA LEU A 322 -26.85 -5.90 28.79
C LEU A 322 -27.24 -7.12 29.64
N ASP A 323 -26.30 -7.79 30.31
CA ASP A 323 -26.60 -8.98 31.14
C ASP A 323 -27.62 -8.66 32.25
N THR A 324 -27.47 -7.49 32.86
CA THR A 324 -28.52 -6.87 33.69
C THR A 324 -29.07 -5.69 32.91
N PRO A 325 -30.36 -5.66 32.56
CA PRO A 325 -30.95 -4.54 31.83
C PRO A 325 -30.70 -3.22 32.56
N GLN A 326 -30.08 -2.25 31.88
CA GLN A 326 -29.84 -0.92 32.42
C GLN A 326 -30.58 0.14 31.63
N VAL A 327 -31.21 1.08 32.33
CA VAL A 327 -31.92 2.23 31.75
C VAL A 327 -30.99 3.46 31.79
N PRO A 328 -30.54 3.97 30.63
CA PRO A 328 -29.78 5.20 30.54
C PRO A 328 -30.65 6.44 30.78
N SER A 329 -30.09 7.43 31.46
CA SER A 329 -30.68 8.76 31.67
C SER A 329 -29.63 9.86 31.50
N LEU A 330 -30.00 10.97 30.87
CA LEU A 330 -29.09 12.10 30.67
C LEU A 330 -28.83 12.83 31.99
N ARG A 331 -27.56 13.13 32.29
CA ARG A 331 -27.17 13.94 33.46
C ARG A 331 -27.01 15.43 33.12
N VAL A 332 -26.98 15.76 31.83
CA VAL A 332 -26.75 17.10 31.32
C VAL A 332 -28.01 17.68 30.68
N THR A 333 -28.08 19.00 30.66
CA THR A 333 -29.20 19.73 30.04
C THR A 333 -29.09 19.73 28.51
N ALA A 334 -30.23 19.96 27.84
CA ALA A 334 -30.26 20.09 26.37
C ALA A 334 -29.38 21.23 25.83
N ALA A 335 -29.18 22.30 26.61
CA ALA A 335 -28.30 23.40 26.25
C ALA A 335 -26.83 22.97 26.26
N GLN A 336 -26.40 22.22 27.28
CA GLN A 336 -25.04 21.68 27.37
C GLN A 336 -24.74 20.70 26.24
N LEU A 337 -25.70 19.84 25.88
CA LEU A 337 -25.56 18.91 24.75
C LEU A 337 -25.36 19.62 23.40
N LYS A 338 -25.97 20.79 23.19
CA LYS A 338 -25.79 21.58 21.97
C LYS A 338 -24.38 22.17 21.84
N THR A 339 -23.73 22.47 22.97
CA THR A 339 -22.37 23.01 23.00
C THR A 339 -21.29 21.93 22.97
N THR A 340 -21.64 20.67 23.29
CA THR A 340 -20.72 19.53 23.19
C THR A 340 -20.46 19.17 21.73
N ARG A 341 -19.20 18.95 21.37
CA ARG A 341 -18.83 18.43 20.04
C ARG A 341 -19.22 16.95 19.96
N LEU A 342 -20.38 16.67 19.37
CA LEU A 342 -20.90 15.33 19.17
C LEU A 342 -20.92 14.96 17.69
N THR A 343 -20.48 13.75 17.37
CA THR A 343 -20.63 13.12 16.06
C THR A 343 -22.10 12.78 15.77
N THR A 344 -22.41 12.45 14.51
CA THR A 344 -23.77 12.05 14.11
C THR A 344 -24.26 10.77 14.82
N PRO A 345 -23.44 9.69 14.93
CA PRO A 345 -23.80 8.50 15.71
C PRO A 345 -24.10 8.81 17.18
N GLU A 346 -23.28 9.65 17.82
CA GLU A 346 -23.47 10.00 19.23
C GLU A 346 -24.76 10.78 19.44
N ARG A 347 -25.04 11.78 18.58
CA ARG A 347 -26.30 12.53 18.62
C ARG A 347 -27.51 11.62 18.42
N TYR A 348 -27.41 10.65 17.52
CA TYR A 348 -28.47 9.68 17.31
C TYR A 348 -28.75 8.90 18.59
N LEU A 349 -27.74 8.27 19.19
CA LEU A 349 -27.90 7.48 20.42
C LEU A 349 -28.44 8.32 21.58
N LEU A 350 -27.86 9.50 21.83
CA LEU A 350 -28.32 10.41 22.89
C LEU A 350 -29.77 10.85 22.69
N SER A 351 -30.22 11.04 21.43
CA SER A 351 -31.63 11.39 21.15
C SER A 351 -32.64 10.27 21.45
N ARG A 352 -32.16 9.02 21.62
CA ARG A 352 -33.00 7.86 21.99
C ARG A 352 -33.04 7.62 23.50
N ILE A 353 -32.20 8.29 24.27
CA ILE A 353 -32.18 8.18 25.73
C ILE A 353 -33.33 9.01 26.31
N ASP A 354 -34.39 8.31 26.71
CA ASP A 354 -35.61 8.89 27.29
C ASP A 354 -35.80 8.59 28.78
N GLY A 355 -34.85 7.88 29.41
CA GLY A 355 -34.94 7.46 30.80
C GLY A 355 -35.92 6.31 31.06
N LYS A 356 -36.43 5.65 30.01
CA LYS A 356 -37.41 4.55 30.14
C LYS A 356 -36.95 3.26 29.45
N ARG A 357 -36.40 3.37 28.25
CA ARG A 357 -35.92 2.20 27.48
C ARG A 357 -34.55 1.78 27.97
N ASP A 358 -34.32 0.48 28.12
CA ASP A 358 -33.00 -0.05 28.43
C ASP A 358 -32.03 0.06 27.24
N VAL A 359 -30.73 -0.06 27.52
CA VAL A 359 -29.66 0.01 26.52
C VAL A 359 -29.91 -0.99 25.38
N GLY A 360 -30.26 -2.24 25.69
CA GLY A 360 -30.52 -3.28 24.68
C GLY A 360 -31.64 -2.90 23.72
N THR A 361 -32.73 -2.34 24.22
CA THR A 361 -33.84 -1.83 23.41
C THR A 361 -33.38 -0.69 22.49
N ILE A 362 -32.58 0.25 23.00
CA ILE A 362 -32.05 1.37 22.22
C ILE A 362 -31.12 0.88 21.10
N LEU A 363 -30.26 -0.11 21.40
CA LEU A 363 -29.39 -0.74 20.41
C LEU A 363 -30.19 -1.39 19.28
N GLY A 364 -31.26 -2.13 19.59
CA GLY A 364 -32.11 -2.79 18.59
C GLY A 364 -32.83 -1.84 17.63
N MET A 365 -33.02 -0.57 18.01
CA MET A 365 -33.57 0.48 17.14
C MET A 365 -32.48 1.31 16.44
N SER A 366 -31.21 1.03 16.69
CA SER A 366 -30.08 1.77 16.15
C SER A 366 -29.61 1.17 14.82
N PRO A 367 -29.31 1.99 13.79
CA PRO A 367 -28.65 1.51 12.58
C PRO A 367 -27.15 1.26 12.77
N LEU A 368 -26.61 1.50 13.96
CA LEU A 368 -25.19 1.33 14.29
C LEU A 368 -24.88 -0.13 14.64
N GLY A 369 -23.66 -0.58 14.31
CA GLY A 369 -23.15 -1.85 14.80
C GLY A 369 -23.15 -1.89 16.34
N GLU A 370 -23.49 -3.04 16.92
CA GLU A 370 -23.68 -3.21 18.36
C GLU A 370 -22.46 -2.80 19.18
N LEU A 371 -21.26 -3.22 18.74
CA LEU A 371 -20.00 -2.88 19.40
C LEU A 371 -19.79 -1.37 19.44
N ASP A 372 -19.92 -0.68 18.31
CA ASP A 372 -19.72 0.78 18.23
C ASP A 372 -20.73 1.53 19.09
N ALA A 373 -21.99 1.10 19.06
CA ALA A 373 -23.03 1.71 19.87
C ALA A 373 -22.79 1.53 21.38
N LEU A 374 -22.35 0.35 21.81
CA LEU A 374 -21.94 0.10 23.20
C LEU A 374 -20.69 0.90 23.59
N LYS A 375 -19.72 1.07 22.67
CA LYS A 375 -18.54 1.93 22.92
C LYS A 375 -18.95 3.39 23.17
N TYR A 376 -19.90 3.92 22.40
CA TYR A 376 -20.45 5.25 22.64
C TYR A 376 -21.19 5.33 23.98
N PHE A 377 -22.02 4.34 24.32
CA PHE A 377 -22.70 4.31 25.62
C PHE A 377 -21.71 4.32 26.79
N GLN A 378 -20.65 3.52 26.72
CA GLN A 378 -19.60 3.52 27.74
C GLN A 378 -18.93 4.89 27.83
N SER A 379 -18.56 5.50 26.70
CA SER A 379 -17.99 6.85 26.66
C SER A 379 -18.92 7.91 27.28
N PHE A 380 -20.24 7.83 27.06
CA PHE A 380 -21.20 8.73 27.68
C PHE A 380 -21.27 8.59 29.20
N VAL A 381 -21.09 7.37 29.73
CA VAL A 381 -21.03 7.12 31.17
C VAL A 381 -19.73 7.68 31.74
N ASP A 382 -18.60 7.40 31.10
CA ASP A 382 -17.27 7.80 31.58
C ASP A 382 -17.09 9.32 31.55
N THR A 383 -17.66 9.99 30.55
CA THR A 383 -17.69 11.47 30.45
C THR A 383 -18.78 12.12 31.31
N GLY A 384 -19.61 11.32 31.97
CA GLY A 384 -20.68 11.81 32.86
C GLY A 384 -21.89 12.40 32.13
N LEU A 385 -22.02 12.22 30.82
CA LEU A 385 -23.18 12.64 30.04
C LEU A 385 -24.42 11.80 30.36
N VAL A 386 -24.23 10.51 30.60
CA VAL A 386 -25.28 9.53 30.86
C VAL A 386 -25.02 8.81 32.19
N GLN A 387 -26.09 8.56 32.94
CA GLN A 387 -26.08 7.62 34.05
C GLN A 387 -26.88 6.39 33.65
N LEU A 388 -26.32 5.21 33.91
CA LEU A 388 -27.03 3.94 33.82
C LEU A 388 -27.59 3.56 35.20
N LYS A 389 -28.84 3.11 35.23
CA LYS A 389 -29.48 2.52 36.42
C LYS A 389 -29.99 1.14 36.07
N PRO A 390 -29.86 0.13 36.95
CA PRO A 390 -30.55 -1.14 36.76
C PRO A 390 -32.04 -0.88 36.59
N ARG A 391 -32.66 -1.61 35.65
CA ARG A 391 -34.08 -1.50 35.35
C ARG A 391 -34.96 -1.98 36.51
#